data_AF-A0AA86PEG2-F1
#
_entry.id   AF-A0AA86PEG2-F1
#
_cell.length_a   1.000
_cell.length_b   1.000
_cell.length_c   1.000
_cell.angle_alpha   90.00
_cell.angle_beta   90.00
_cell.angle_gamma   90.00
#
_symmetry.space_group_name_H-M   'P 1'
#
loop_
_entity.id
_entity.type
_entity.pdbx_description
1 polymer ?
#
loop_
_entity_poly.entity_id
_entity_poly.type
_entity_poly.pdbx_seq_one_letter_code
_entity_poly.pdbx_strand_id
1 'polypeptide(L)'
;MIMFLLSLTASHRKNPNLIQVSARPWLYEQNLTRLSQVPDSVLDDLVKKGIDSFYLLGVWSVGAYGKNFDRTNQDLLNDYHKYLPDYTTEDAIGCSDYSVS
;
A
#
# COMPACT_ATOMS: atom_id res chain seq x y z
N MET A 1 -7.01 -34.19 -30.66
CA MET A 1 -6.37 -33.43 -29.57
C MET A 1 -6.77 -31.97 -29.74
N ILE A 2 -7.84 -31.51 -29.10
CA ILE A 2 -8.32 -30.12 -29.24
C ILE A 2 -7.69 -29.31 -28.10
N MET A 3 -6.83 -28.36 -28.46
CA MET A 3 -6.18 -27.46 -27.53
C MET A 3 -7.10 -26.25 -27.33
N PHE A 4 -7.77 -26.17 -26.17
CA PHE A 4 -8.51 -24.97 -25.78
C PHE A 4 -7.50 -23.86 -25.45
N LEU A 5 -7.36 -22.90 -26.35
CA LEU A 5 -6.78 -21.60 -26.03
C LEU A 5 -7.81 -20.85 -25.16
N LEU A 6 -7.65 -20.90 -23.84
CA LEU A 6 -8.27 -19.90 -22.97
C LEU A 6 -7.64 -18.56 -23.31
N SER A 7 -8.29 -17.79 -24.17
CA SER A 7 -7.99 -16.38 -24.31
C SER A 7 -8.52 -15.70 -23.04
N LEU A 8 -7.64 -15.39 -22.09
CA LEU A 8 -7.94 -14.41 -21.04
C LEU A 8 -8.02 -13.05 -21.73
N THR A 9 -9.19 -12.70 -22.27
CA THR A 9 -9.48 -11.31 -22.56
C THR A 9 -9.69 -10.62 -21.22
N ALA A 10 -8.65 -9.94 -20.74
CA ALA A 10 -8.83 -8.94 -19.68
C ALA A 10 -9.78 -7.87 -20.22
N SER A 11 -11.07 -8.02 -19.93
CA SER A 11 -12.09 -7.06 -20.33
C SER A 11 -11.88 -5.80 -19.50
N HIS A 12 -11.18 -4.83 -20.07
CA HIS A 12 -11.00 -3.55 -19.41
C HIS A 12 -12.28 -2.73 -19.57
N ARG A 13 -12.98 -2.46 -18.45
CA ARG A 13 -14.13 -1.58 -18.46
C ARG A 13 -13.71 -0.19 -18.97
N LYS A 14 -14.58 0.45 -19.78
CA LYS A 14 -14.32 1.79 -20.32
C LYS A 14 -14.10 2.84 -19.21
N ASN A 15 -14.71 2.62 -18.05
CA ASN A 15 -14.54 3.43 -16.84
C ASN A 15 -14.21 2.49 -15.66
N PRO A 16 -12.92 2.20 -15.41
CA PRO A 16 -12.52 1.28 -14.34
C PRO A 16 -12.66 1.94 -12.96
N ASN A 17 -13.16 1.18 -11.98
CA ASN A 17 -13.17 1.59 -10.58
C ASN A 17 -11.82 1.26 -9.94
N LEU A 18 -11.12 2.30 -9.49
CA LEU A 18 -9.86 2.18 -8.76
C LEU A 18 -10.10 2.41 -7.27
N ILE A 19 -9.52 1.55 -6.44
CA ILE A 19 -9.40 1.82 -5.00
C ILE A 19 -7.94 2.05 -4.64
N GLN A 20 -7.70 3.12 -3.87
CA GLN A 20 -6.39 3.47 -3.34
C GLN A 20 -6.35 3.12 -1.86
N VAL A 21 -5.31 2.38 -1.45
CA VAL A 21 -5.15 1.88 -0.09
C VAL A 21 -3.69 1.98 0.36
N SER A 22 -3.46 2.39 1.60
CA SER A 22 -2.14 2.34 2.22
C SER A 22 -1.73 0.89 2.49
N ALA A 23 -0.64 0.42 1.87
CA ALA A 23 -0.28 -1.00 1.88
C ALA A 23 0.03 -1.54 3.27
N ARG A 24 0.68 -0.75 4.13
CA ARG A 24 1.14 -1.21 5.44
C ARG A 24 0.02 -1.37 6.47
N PRO A 25 -0.86 -0.36 6.70
CA PRO A 25 -2.03 -0.56 7.56
C PRO A 25 -2.93 -1.69 7.05
N TRP A 26 -3.12 -1.77 5.73
CA TRP A 26 -3.92 -2.82 5.14
C TRP A 26 -3.33 -4.23 5.39
N LEU A 27 -2.03 -4.42 5.17
CA LEU A 27 -1.37 -5.68 5.50
C LEU A 27 -1.47 -6.00 7.00
N TYR A 28 -1.32 -5.00 7.86
CA TYR A 28 -1.47 -5.16 9.31
C TYR A 28 -2.88 -5.63 9.71
N GLU A 29 -3.93 -5.05 9.12
CA GLU A 29 -5.32 -5.48 9.33
C GLU A 29 -5.57 -6.93 8.86
N GLN A 30 -4.86 -7.36 7.81
CA GLN A 30 -4.91 -8.75 7.33
C GLN A 30 -4.02 -9.70 8.13
N ASN A 31 -3.30 -9.21 9.16
CA ASN A 31 -2.26 -9.95 9.89
C ASN A 31 -1.15 -10.51 8.97
N LEU A 32 -0.81 -9.77 7.91
CA LEU A 32 0.21 -10.11 6.93
C LEU A 32 1.42 -9.18 7.03
N THR A 33 2.60 -9.70 6.66
CA THR A 33 3.85 -8.93 6.68
C THR A 33 4.37 -8.60 5.28
N ARG A 34 3.94 -9.36 4.27
CA ARG A 34 4.39 -9.24 2.88
C ARG A 34 3.22 -9.35 1.93
N LEU A 35 3.29 -8.61 0.82
CA LEU A 35 2.30 -8.69 -0.26
C LEU A 35 2.21 -10.10 -0.87
N SER A 36 3.32 -10.86 -0.87
CA SER A 36 3.34 -12.25 -1.37
C SER A 36 2.52 -13.23 -0.51
N GLN A 37 2.08 -12.83 0.68
CA GLN A 37 1.23 -13.65 1.55
C GLN A 37 -0.25 -13.39 1.33
N VAL A 38 -0.61 -12.39 0.51
CA VAL A 38 -2.00 -12.06 0.21
C VAL A 38 -2.59 -13.20 -0.63
N PRO A 39 -3.66 -13.86 -0.16
CA PRO A 39 -4.29 -14.93 -0.92
C PRO A 39 -5.11 -14.34 -2.08
N ASP A 40 -5.17 -15.06 -3.19
CA ASP A 40 -5.93 -14.66 -4.38
C ASP A 40 -7.42 -14.40 -4.08
N SER A 41 -7.97 -15.05 -3.04
CA SER A 41 -9.35 -14.83 -2.59
C SER A 41 -9.65 -13.37 -2.22
N VAL A 42 -8.65 -12.62 -1.77
CA VAL A 42 -8.80 -11.18 -1.47
C VAL A 42 -8.99 -10.39 -2.77
N LEU A 43 -8.26 -10.76 -3.83
CA LEU A 43 -8.42 -10.14 -5.15
C LEU A 43 -9.76 -10.53 -5.76
N ASP A 44 -10.20 -11.78 -5.60
CA ASP A 44 -11.53 -12.24 -6.04
C ASP A 44 -12.66 -11.43 -5.39
N ASP A 45 -12.52 -11.11 -4.11
CA ASP A 45 -13.51 -10.30 -3.40
C ASP A 45 -13.53 -8.84 -3.87
N LEU A 46 -12.38 -8.28 -4.27
CA LEU A 46 -12.32 -6.96 -4.91
C LEU A 46 -13.04 -6.98 -6.28
N VAL A 47 -12.83 -8.03 -7.07
CA VAL A 47 -13.52 -8.21 -8.35
C VAL A 47 -15.04 -8.33 -8.15
N LYS A 48 -15.50 -9.10 -7.15
CA LYS A 48 -16.93 -9.20 -6.79
C LYS A 48 -17.53 -7.87 -6.37
N LYS A 49 -16.75 -7.00 -5.72
CA LYS A 49 -17.15 -5.63 -5.36
C LYS A 49 -17.14 -4.67 -6.55
N GLY A 50 -16.75 -5.13 -7.74
CA GLY A 50 -16.69 -4.31 -8.94
C GLY A 50 -15.53 -3.33 -8.94
N ILE A 51 -14.44 -3.64 -8.23
CA ILE A 51 -13.17 -2.90 -8.27
C ILE A 51 -12.31 -3.51 -9.37
N ASP A 52 -11.83 -2.68 -10.28
CA ASP A 52 -11.01 -3.09 -11.43
C ASP A 52 -9.51 -2.98 -11.14
N SER A 53 -9.13 -1.99 -10.33
CA SER A 53 -7.73 -1.68 -10.04
C SER A 53 -7.51 -1.47 -8.55
N PHE A 54 -6.46 -2.09 -8.03
CA PHE A 54 -6.03 -1.95 -6.64
C PHE A 54 -4.70 -1.19 -6.58
N TYR A 55 -4.72 0.05 -6.09
CA TYR A 55 -3.55 0.91 -5.98
C TYR A 55 -3.04 0.95 -4.55
N LEU A 56 -1.87 0.36 -4.32
CA LEU A 56 -1.24 0.25 -3.02
C LEU A 56 -0.18 1.35 -2.84
N LEU A 57 -0.38 2.22 -1.84
CA LEU A 57 0.59 3.25 -1.47
C LEU A 57 1.67 2.68 -0.55
N GLY A 58 2.90 3.20 -0.68
CA GLY A 58 3.98 2.90 0.28
C GLY A 58 4.48 1.45 0.27
N VAL A 59 4.38 0.75 -0.88
CA VAL A 59 4.89 -0.64 -1.03
C VAL A 59 6.42 -0.72 -1.04
N TRP A 60 7.07 0.39 -1.36
CA TRP A 60 8.51 0.43 -1.57
C TRP A 60 9.26 0.42 -0.24
N SER A 61 10.41 -0.26 -0.24
CA SER A 61 11.32 -0.24 0.90
C SER A 61 12.00 1.12 0.97
N VAL A 62 11.72 1.88 2.02
CA VAL A 62 12.42 3.14 2.27
C VAL A 62 13.80 2.85 2.84
N GLY A 63 14.82 3.41 2.19
CA GLY A 63 16.22 3.22 2.58
C GLY A 63 16.50 3.70 4.01
N ALA A 64 17.59 3.22 4.60
CA ALA A 64 17.99 3.56 5.97
C ALA A 64 18.11 5.08 6.19
N TYR A 65 18.51 5.82 5.16
CA TYR A 65 18.58 7.28 5.19
C TYR A 65 17.21 7.93 5.40
N GLY A 66 16.19 7.56 4.62
CA GLY A 66 14.85 8.13 4.73
C GLY A 66 14.21 7.84 6.09
N LYS A 67 14.36 6.61 6.59
CA LYS A 67 13.91 6.25 7.94
C LYS A 67 14.63 7.06 9.04
N ASN A 68 15.94 7.27 8.90
CA ASN A 68 16.69 8.04 9.88
C ASN A 68 16.28 9.51 9.83
N PHE A 69 16.16 10.10 8.63
CA PHE A 69 15.74 11.48 8.45
C PHE A 69 14.37 11.74 9.08
N ASP A 70 13.37 10.90 8.81
CA ASP A 70 12.03 11.01 9.40
C ASP A 70 12.03 10.91 10.94
N ARG A 71 13.03 10.22 11.52
CA ARG A 71 13.16 10.02 12.97
C ARG A 71 14.04 11.06 13.67
N THR A 72 14.89 11.77 12.94
CA THR A 72 15.86 12.71 13.52
C THR A 72 15.61 14.16 13.14
N ASN A 73 14.79 14.42 12.12
CA ASN A 73 14.47 15.78 11.70
C ASN A 73 13.53 16.43 12.73
N GLN A 74 14.05 17.45 13.42
CA GLN A 74 13.36 18.10 14.51
C GLN A 74 12.14 18.91 14.07
N ASP A 75 12.14 19.45 12.85
CA ASP A 75 10.97 20.17 12.30
C ASP A 75 9.82 19.19 12.03
N LEU A 76 10.13 18.02 11.44
CA LEU A 76 9.14 16.97 11.22
C LEU A 76 8.59 16.41 12.55
N LEU A 77 9.44 16.16 13.53
CA LEU A 77 9.01 15.69 14.85
C LEU A 77 8.11 16.70 15.57
N ASN A 78 8.43 18.00 15.46
CA ASN A 78 7.59 19.06 16.04
C ASN A 78 6.21 19.10 15.38
N ASP A 79 6.15 18.95 14.05
CA ASP A 79 4.88 18.86 13.32
C ASP A 79 4.10 17.59 13.71
N TYR A 80 4.77 16.44 13.84
CA TYR A 80 4.13 15.20 14.28
C TYR A 80 3.55 15.34 15.69
N HIS A 81 4.31 15.85 16.66
CA HIS A 81 3.78 16.07 18.02
C HIS A 81 2.65 17.10 18.07
N LYS A 82 2.62 18.06 17.13
CA LYS A 82 1.58 19.08 17.05
C LYS A 82 0.26 18.51 16.49
N TYR A 83 0.31 17.68 15.46
CA TYR A 83 -0.89 17.18 14.78
C TYR A 83 -1.31 15.77 15.20
N LEU A 84 -0.38 14.99 15.76
CA LEU A 84 -0.56 13.61 16.23
C LEU A 84 -0.01 13.52 17.66
N PRO A 85 -0.78 13.93 18.68
CA PRO A 85 -0.30 13.96 20.06
C PRO A 85 0.09 12.58 20.62
N ASP A 86 -0.47 11.51 20.07
CA ASP A 86 -0.15 10.12 20.42
C ASP A 86 0.99 9.52 19.58
N TYR A 87 1.68 10.34 18.77
CA TYR A 87 2.74 9.88 17.87
C TYR A 87 3.95 9.36 18.64
N THR A 88 4.41 8.17 18.24
CA THR A 88 5.63 7.54 18.73
C THR A 88 6.66 7.41 17.60
N THR A 89 7.95 7.32 17.95
CA THR A 89 9.02 7.13 16.96
C THR A 89 8.90 5.82 16.18
N GLU A 90 8.18 4.85 16.75
CA GLU A 90 7.80 3.58 16.17
C GLU A 90 6.81 3.76 15.00
N ASP A 91 5.98 4.82 15.03
CA ASP A 91 5.06 5.19 13.95
C ASP A 91 5.79 5.80 12.74
N ALA A 92 7.01 6.32 12.93
CA ALA A 92 7.93 6.66 11.84
C ALA A 92 8.53 5.39 11.21
N ILE A 93 7.69 4.69 10.45
CA ILE A 93 8.06 3.49 9.68
C ILE A 93 8.69 3.82 8.31
N GLY A 94 8.99 5.09 8.06
CA GLY A 94 9.52 5.60 6.80
C GLY A 94 8.48 5.53 5.70
N CYS A 95 7.32 6.17 5.91
CA CYS A 95 6.31 6.38 4.89
C CYS A 95 6.15 7.88 4.70
N SER A 96 7.12 8.51 4.05
CA SER A 96 6.80 9.73 3.31
C SER A 96 6.41 9.31 1.89
N ASP A 97 5.14 9.51 1.55
CA ASP A 97 4.67 9.63 0.16
C ASP A 97 5.33 10.84 -0.56
N TYR A 98 6.24 11.52 0.13
CA TYR A 98 6.95 12.73 -0.24
C TYR A 98 8.41 12.68 0.17
N SER A 99 9.10 11.54 0.04
CA SER A 99 10.56 11.53 0.08
C SER A 99 11.06 12.29 -1.16
N VAL A 100 11.08 13.62 -1.04
CA VAL A 100 11.77 14.52 -1.96
C VAL A 100 13.24 14.12 -1.94
N SER A 101 13.70 13.72 -3.12
CA SER A 101 15.12 13.51 -3.41
C SER A 101 15.88 14.84 -3.36
#